data_AF-A0A068Z0I8-F1
#
_entry.id   AF-A0A068Z0I8-F1
#
_cell.length_a   1.000
_cell.length_b   1.000
_cell.length_c   1.000
_cell.angle_alpha   90.00
_cell.angle_beta   90.00
_cell.angle_gamma   90.00
#
_symmetry.space_group_name_H-M   'P 1'
#
loop_
_entity.id
_entity.type
_entity.pdbx_description
1 polymer ?
#
loop_
_entity_poly.entity_id
_entity_poly.type
_entity_poly.pdbx_seq_one_letter_code
_entity_poly.pdbx_strand_id
1 'polypeptide(L)'
;MGHEKSGVSDSVRASLREPSIITQYVSLAYTQRLQDADLLASTGSTGDCYDNALAESINGLYKAEVIHRNSGKNHAEVELATLA
;
A
#
# COMPACT_ATOMS: atom_id res chain seq x y z
N MET A 1 -31.03 8.15 34.78
CA MET A 1 -30.49 6.85 34.31
C MET A 1 -29.69 7.14 33.05
N GLY A 2 -28.36 7.15 33.14
CA GLY A 2 -27.48 7.62 32.09
C GLY A 2 -27.38 6.65 30.91
N HIS A 3 -27.39 7.20 29.70
CA HIS A 3 -26.91 6.50 28.52
C HIS A 3 -25.65 7.23 28.04
N GLU A 4 -24.52 6.72 28.53
CA GLU A 4 -23.18 7.07 28.08
C GLU A 4 -23.07 6.71 26.59
N LYS A 5 -23.09 7.72 25.71
CA LYS A 5 -22.78 7.49 24.31
C LYS A 5 -21.27 7.31 24.22
N SER A 6 -20.87 6.05 24.03
CA SER A 6 -19.53 5.59 23.68
C SER A 6 -18.82 6.60 22.77
N GLY A 7 -17.93 7.39 23.37
CA GLY A 7 -17.06 8.35 22.69
C GLY A 7 -15.90 7.61 22.07
N VAL A 8 -16.13 6.93 20.94
CA VAL A 8 -15.02 6.52 20.09
C VAL A 8 -14.43 7.78 19.48
N SER A 9 -13.29 8.22 20.00
CA SER A 9 -12.57 9.39 19.50
C SER A 9 -12.20 9.20 18.03
N ASP A 10 -12.23 10.26 17.24
CA ASP A 10 -11.94 10.20 15.79
C ASP A 10 -10.54 9.60 15.49
N SER A 11 -9.60 9.70 16.43
CA SER A 11 -8.28 9.04 16.37
C SER A 11 -8.37 7.51 16.45
N VAL A 12 -9.29 6.97 17.26
CA VAL A 12 -9.54 5.52 17.37
C VAL A 12 -10.24 5.02 16.10
N ARG A 13 -11.14 5.82 15.53
CA ARG A 13 -11.78 5.52 14.24
C ARG A 13 -10.79 5.55 13.07
N ALA A 14 -9.84 6.49 13.09
CA ALA A 14 -8.76 6.56 12.11
C ALA A 14 -7.82 5.36 12.21
N SER A 15 -7.55 4.86 13.43
CA SER A 15 -6.72 3.67 13.66
C SER A 15 -7.37 2.35 13.22
N LEU A 16 -8.71 2.30 13.10
CA LEU A 16 -9.46 1.11 12.70
C LEU A 16 -9.80 1.07 11.20
N ARG A 17 -9.43 2.09 10.44
CA ARG A 17 -9.59 2.10 8.99
C ARG A 17 -8.35 1.44 8.39
N GLU A 18 -8.56 0.37 7.62
CA GLU A 18 -7.50 -0.23 6.82
C GLU A 18 -6.74 0.89 6.09
N PRO A 19 -5.43 1.06 6.35
CA PRO A 19 -4.68 2.20 5.86
C PRO A 19 -4.71 2.16 4.33
N SER A 20 -5.30 3.20 3.73
CA SER A 20 -5.27 3.35 2.28
C SER A 20 -3.82 3.34 1.83
N ILE A 21 -3.55 2.64 0.73
CA ILE A 21 -2.19 2.45 0.21
C ILE A 21 -1.47 3.80 0.02
N ILE A 22 -2.21 4.85 -0.34
CA ILE A 22 -1.73 6.23 -0.49
C ILE A 22 -1.31 6.85 0.85
N THR A 23 -2.02 6.60 1.96
CA THR A 23 -1.68 7.22 3.25
C THR A 23 -0.37 6.70 3.85
N GLN A 24 0.09 5.51 3.41
CA GLN A 24 1.34 4.92 3.89
C GLN A 24 2.58 5.61 3.31
N TYR A 25 2.54 5.97 2.02
CA TYR A 25 3.65 6.63 1.31
C TYR A 25 3.88 8.09 1.73
N VAL A 26 2.97 8.68 2.51
CA VAL A 26 3.11 10.04 3.08
C VAL A 26 3.22 10.04 4.60
N SER A 27 3.37 8.86 5.21
CA SER A 27 3.44 8.72 6.67
C SER A 27 4.79 9.22 7.22
N LEU A 28 4.78 9.76 8.44
CA LEU A 28 5.99 10.24 9.11
C LEU A 28 7.06 9.14 9.25
N ALA A 29 6.63 7.92 9.57
CA ALA A 29 7.52 6.78 9.70
C ALA A 29 8.21 6.42 8.37
N TYR A 30 7.50 6.58 7.24
CA TYR A 30 8.07 6.36 5.91
C TYR A 30 9.11 7.44 5.56
N THR A 31 8.79 8.72 5.79
CA THR A 31 9.73 9.83 5.56
C THR A 31 11.00 9.69 6.41
N GLN A 32 10.89 9.30 7.67
CA GLN A 32 12.05 9.09 8.53
C GLN A 32 12.96 7.98 7.99
N ARG A 33 12.40 6.85 7.54
CA ARG A 33 13.18 5.77 6.92
C ARG A 33 13.92 6.20 5.66
N LEU A 34 13.29 7.05 4.85
CA LEU A 34 13.95 7.60 3.65
C LEU A 34 15.11 8.51 4.03
N GLN A 35 14.94 9.38 5.04
CA GLN A 35 16.01 10.23 5.55
C GLN A 35 17.17 9.42 6.13
N ASP A 36 16.86 8.38 6.92
CA ASP A 36 17.88 7.50 7.50
C ASP A 36 18.68 6.75 6.42
N ALA A 37 18.09 6.55 5.24
CA ALA A 37 18.71 5.92 4.07
C ALA A 37 19.34 6.93 3.08
N ASP A 38 19.32 8.23 3.39
CA ASP A 38 19.76 9.33 2.52
C ASP A 38 19.04 9.35 1.15
N LEU A 39 17.75 9.03 1.16
CA LEU A 39 16.88 9.00 0.00
C LEU A 39 15.89 10.16 0.00
N LEU A 40 15.65 10.72 -1.19
CA LEU A 40 14.61 11.72 -1.39
C LEU A 40 13.25 11.04 -1.51
N ALA A 41 12.27 11.53 -0.75
CA ALA A 41 10.88 11.14 -0.92
C ALA A 41 10.33 11.73 -2.23
N SER A 42 9.82 10.88 -3.11
CA SER A 42 9.02 11.28 -4.27
C SER A 42 7.76 10.43 -4.33
N THR A 43 6.61 11.08 -4.42
CA THR A 43 5.29 10.43 -4.59
C THR A 43 4.69 10.72 -5.97
N GLY A 44 5.50 11.26 -6.88
CA GLY A 44 5.10 11.73 -8.20
C GLY A 44 4.41 13.09 -8.22
N SER A 45 4.39 13.75 -9.38
CA SER A 45 3.61 14.98 -9.59
C SER A 45 2.15 14.68 -9.93
N THR A 46 1.26 15.59 -9.54
CA THR A 46 -0.17 15.46 -9.87
C THR A 46 -0.37 15.72 -11.37
N GLY A 47 -0.97 14.75 -12.08
CA GLY A 47 -1.38 14.93 -13.48
C GLY A 47 -0.40 14.38 -14.52
N ASP A 48 0.71 13.80 -14.09
CA ASP A 48 1.55 12.94 -14.93
C ASP A 48 1.65 11.53 -14.33
N CYS A 49 1.88 10.54 -15.18
CA CYS A 49 1.92 9.12 -14.80
C CYS A 49 3.33 8.53 -14.84
N TYR A 50 4.33 9.30 -15.26
CA TYR A 50 5.65 8.76 -15.58
C TYR A 50 6.35 8.14 -14.37
N ASP A 51 6.21 8.76 -13.19
CA ASP A 51 6.84 8.30 -11.96
C ASP A 51 6.32 6.92 -11.50
N ASN A 52 5.08 6.56 -11.83
CA ASN A 52 4.50 5.26 -11.49
C ASN A 52 4.43 4.27 -12.67
N ALA A 53 4.58 4.74 -13.91
CA ALA A 53 4.33 3.94 -15.11
C ALA A 53 5.15 2.64 -15.17
N LEU A 54 6.42 2.68 -14.74
CA LEU A 54 7.26 1.49 -14.70
C LEU A 54 6.79 0.50 -13.63
N ALA A 55 6.47 0.99 -12.43
CA ALA A 55 5.99 0.16 -11.33
C ALA A 55 4.64 -0.49 -11.68
N GLU A 56 3.74 0.26 -12.31
CA GLU A 56 2.46 -0.26 -12.80
C GLU A 56 2.64 -1.30 -13.91
N SER A 57 3.59 -1.09 -14.83
CA SER A 57 3.88 -2.04 -15.90
C SER A 57 4.39 -3.37 -15.34
N ILE A 58 5.30 -3.32 -14.36
CA ILE A 58 5.81 -4.51 -13.67
C ILE A 58 4.69 -5.22 -12.92
N ASN A 59 3.86 -4.49 -12.16
CA ASN A 59 2.71 -5.05 -11.45
C ASN A 59 1.68 -5.67 -12.40
N GLY A 60 1.47 -5.05 -13.57
CA GLY A 60 0.60 -5.57 -14.62
C GLY A 60 1.10 -6.89 -15.18
N LEU A 61 2.40 -6.96 -15.54
CA LEU A 61 3.04 -8.18 -16.04
C LEU A 61 3.00 -9.30 -15.00
N TYR A 62 3.33 -8.99 -13.74
CA TYR A 62 3.26 -9.95 -12.64
C TYR A 62 1.87 -10.56 -12.51
N LYS A 63 0.81 -9.74 -12.50
CA LYS A 63 -0.58 -10.24 -12.41
C LYS A 63 -0.97 -11.06 -13.62
N ALA A 64 -0.53 -10.68 -14.82
CA ALA A 64 -0.79 -11.44 -16.05
C ALA A 64 -0.18 -12.84 -15.99
N GLU A 65 1.10 -12.95 -15.62
CA GLU A 65 1.81 -14.23 -15.63
C GLU A 65 1.52 -15.09 -14.39
N VAL A 66 1.58 -14.52 -13.20
CA VAL A 66 1.49 -15.29 -11.96
C VAL A 66 0.04 -15.63 -11.60
N ILE A 67 -0.87 -14.66 -11.73
CA ILE A 67 -2.26 -14.83 -11.28
C ILE A 67 -3.12 -15.37 -12.41
N HIS A 68 -3.11 -14.71 -13.57
CA HIS A 68 -4.03 -15.06 -14.66
C HIS A 68 -3.55 -16.29 -15.44
N ARG A 69 -2.25 -16.44 -15.70
CA ARG A 69 -1.72 -17.52 -16.54
C ARG A 69 -1.37 -18.79 -15.76
N ASN A 70 -0.77 -18.67 -14.58
CA ASN A 70 -0.39 -19.82 -13.74
C ASN A 70 -1.48 -20.26 -12.75
N SER A 71 -2.64 -19.59 -12.75
CA SER A 71 -3.81 -19.93 -11.93
C SER A 71 -3.50 -20.09 -10.44
N GLY A 72 -2.76 -19.15 -9.84
CA GLY A 72 -2.67 -19.06 -8.38
C GLY A 72 -4.07 -18.86 -7.79
N LYS A 73 -4.73 -19.95 -7.39
CA LYS A 73 -6.14 -19.94 -6.96
C LYS A 73 -6.28 -19.41 -5.53
N ASN A 74 -5.17 -19.41 -4.79
CA ASN A 74 -5.09 -18.96 -3.41
C ASN A 74 -3.76 -18.22 -3.16
N HIS A 75 -3.71 -17.52 -2.02
CA HIS A 75 -2.55 -16.71 -1.62
C HIS A 75 -1.25 -17.52 -1.54
N ALA A 76 -1.29 -18.75 -1.02
CA ALA A 76 -0.10 -19.58 -0.83
C ALA A 76 0.55 -19.95 -2.18
N GLU A 77 -0.24 -20.22 -3.22
CA GLU A 77 0.26 -20.49 -4.57
C GLU A 77 0.90 -19.24 -5.20
N VAL A 78 0.30 -18.06 -4.98
CA VAL A 78 0.83 -16.79 -5.46
C VAL A 78 2.15 -16.45 -4.74
N GLU A 79 2.21 -16.65 -3.42
CA GLU A 79 3.44 -16.48 -2.63
C GLU A 79 4.54 -17.41 -3.12
N LEU A 80 4.26 -18.71 -3.29
CA LEU A 80 5.23 -19.68 -3.78
C LEU A 80 5.76 -19.31 -5.18
N ALA A 81 4.89 -18.86 -6.08
CA ALA A 81 5.29 -18.44 -7.42
C ALA A 81 6.12 -17.14 -7.45
N THR A 82 6.09 -16.35 -6.37
CA THR A 82 6.84 -15.09 -6.23
C THR A 82 8.21 -15.28 -5.59
N LEU A 83 8.42 -16.38 -4.87
CA LEU A 83 9.68 -16.70 -4.19
C LEU A 83 10.74 -17.36 -5.10
N ALA A 84 10.44 -17.52 -6.40
CA ALA A 84 11.33 -18.08 -7.42
C ALA A 84 12.44 -17.09 -7.83
#